data_AF-A0A6M3J0Z6-F1
#
_entry.id   AF-A0A6M3J0Z6-F1
#
_cell.length_a   1.000
_cell.length_b   1.000
_cell.length_c   1.000
_cell.angle_alpha   90.00
_cell.angle_beta   90.00
_cell.angle_gamma   90.00
#
_symmetry.space_group_name_H-M   'P 1'
#
loop_
_entity.id
_entity.type
_entity.pdbx_description
1 polymer ?
#
loop_
_entity_poly.entity_id
_entity_poly.type
_entity_poly.pdbx_seq_one_letter_code
_entity_poly.pdbx_strand_id
1 'polypeptide(L)'
;MRPRFFELLYKEMKKDDRIWLLVGDLGYGGADKIRDDFPNRFINTGSAEFSMVGIAIGLALEGKIPFCYTITPFFYRAFEILRTYVDYENIPVKLVGSGRDTDYEHDGYSHNAEDVKKVMGTLPNIVQYWPKTKEDISVISLVFNSKPSFISLGRG
;
A
#
# COMPACT_ATOMS: atom_id res chain seq x y z
N MET A 1 -8.07 -3.87 10.86
CA MET A 1 -7.51 -4.70 9.76
C MET A 1 -5.97 -4.73 9.64
N ARG A 2 -5.26 -3.62 9.88
CA ARG A 2 -3.81 -3.50 9.64
C ARG A 2 -2.92 -4.61 10.24
N PRO A 3 -3.09 -5.04 11.50
CA PRO A 3 -2.20 -6.07 12.07
C PRO A 3 -2.27 -7.39 11.29
N ARG A 4 -3.47 -7.75 10.82
CA ARG A 4 -3.68 -8.95 10.00
C ARG A 4 -3.00 -8.82 8.62
N PHE A 5 -3.06 -7.64 8.01
CA PHE A 5 -2.34 -7.39 6.75
C PHE A 5 -0.83 -7.62 6.92
N PHE A 6 -0.21 -7.02 7.95
CA PHE A 6 1.22 -7.19 8.20
C PHE A 6 1.60 -8.63 8.54
N GLU A 7 0.78 -9.34 9.32
CA GLU A 7 0.98 -10.76 9.61
C GLU A 7 1.00 -11.61 8.33
N LEU A 8 0.06 -11.36 7.41
CA LEU A 8 -0.01 -12.06 6.13
C LEU A 8 1.15 -11.69 5.22
N LEU A 9 1.50 -10.40 5.13
CA LEU A 9 2.63 -9.93 4.34
C LEU A 9 3.95 -10.53 4.84
N TYR A 10 4.16 -10.55 6.15
CA TYR A 10 5.32 -11.19 6.78
C TYR A 10 5.43 -12.67 6.36
N LYS A 11 4.33 -13.42 6.37
CA LYS A 11 4.29 -14.84 5.96
C LYS A 11 4.70 -15.03 4.50
N GLU A 12 4.31 -14.12 3.61
CA GLU A 12 4.70 -14.18 2.19
C GLU A 12 6.14 -13.71 1.97
N MET A 13 6.60 -12.68 2.69
CA MET A 13 7.99 -12.23 2.63
C MET A 13 8.99 -13.32 3.06
N LYS A 14 8.60 -14.26 3.94
CA LYS A 14 9.41 -15.45 4.28
C LYS A 14 9.59 -16.43 3.12
N LYS A 15 8.71 -16.40 2.11
CA LYS A 15 8.67 -17.36 1.01
C LYS A 15 9.21 -16.76 -0.29
N ASP A 16 9.12 -15.44 -0.45
CA ASP A 16 9.49 -14.73 -1.67
C ASP A 16 10.35 -13.51 -1.37
N ASP A 17 11.62 -13.57 -1.80
CA ASP A 17 12.61 -12.51 -1.64
C ASP A 17 12.40 -11.32 -2.59
N ARG A 18 11.46 -11.45 -3.53
CA ARG A 18 11.04 -10.33 -4.38
C ARG A 18 10.09 -9.39 -3.69
N ILE A 19 9.50 -9.74 -2.54
CA ILE A 19 8.54 -8.87 -1.85
C ILE A 19 9.27 -7.82 -1.01
N TRP A 20 8.90 -6.55 -1.21
CA TRP A 20 9.45 -5.38 -0.52
C TRP A 20 8.33 -4.60 0.18
N LEU A 21 8.62 -4.01 1.34
CA LEU A 21 7.71 -3.11 2.05
C LEU A 21 8.32 -1.71 2.14
N LEU A 22 7.58 -0.72 1.65
CA LEU A 22 7.91 0.69 1.76
C LEU A 22 6.84 1.39 2.60
N VAL A 23 7.26 2.24 3.54
CA VAL A 23 6.36 2.96 4.46
C VAL A 23 6.61 4.46 4.46
N GLY A 24 5.55 5.23 4.70
CA GLY A 24 5.58 6.69 4.80
C GLY A 24 5.66 7.22 6.25
N ASP A 25 6.66 6.78 7.04
CA ASP A 25 6.77 6.98 8.50
C ASP A 25 5.53 6.55 9.32
N LEU A 26 4.89 5.49 8.86
CA LEU A 26 3.69 4.89 9.45
C LEU A 26 3.88 3.38 9.61
N GLY A 27 3.01 2.76 10.41
CA GLY A 27 2.99 1.30 10.56
C GLY A 27 3.73 0.79 11.80
N TYR A 28 4.16 1.67 12.69
CA TYR A 28 4.62 1.32 14.05
C TYR A 28 3.64 0.35 14.72
N GLY A 29 4.17 -0.67 15.40
CA GLY A 29 3.43 -1.77 16.01
C GLY A 29 3.00 -2.88 15.06
N GLY A 30 2.92 -2.63 13.74
CA GLY A 30 2.53 -3.63 12.74
C GLY A 30 3.68 -4.08 11.83
N ALA A 31 4.46 -3.12 11.33
CA ALA A 31 5.56 -3.35 10.41
C ALA A 31 6.90 -3.64 11.10
N ASP A 32 7.00 -3.46 12.43
CA ASP A 32 8.25 -3.59 13.19
C ASP A 32 8.93 -4.95 12.96
N LYS A 33 8.16 -6.04 13.02
CA LYS A 33 8.69 -7.38 12.76
C LYS A 33 9.24 -7.54 11.35
N ILE A 34 8.62 -6.89 10.35
CA ILE A 34 9.11 -6.91 8.96
C ILE A 34 10.40 -6.11 8.84
N ARG A 35 10.47 -4.93 9.48
CA ARG A 35 11.69 -4.11 9.52
C ARG A 35 12.85 -4.88 10.14
N ASP A 36 12.60 -5.55 11.26
CA ASP A 36 13.65 -6.22 12.03
C ASP A 36 14.12 -7.53 11.37
N ASP A 37 13.19 -8.33 10.82
CA ASP A 37 13.53 -9.62 10.18
C ASP A 37 13.95 -9.49 8.70
N PHE A 38 13.53 -8.42 8.00
CA PHE A 38 13.83 -8.18 6.58
C PHE A 38 14.38 -6.76 6.30
N PRO A 39 15.45 -6.32 6.99
CA PRO A 39 15.95 -4.94 6.90
C PRO A 39 16.37 -4.53 5.49
N ASN A 40 16.86 -5.49 4.69
CA ASN A 40 17.28 -5.24 3.30
C ASN A 40 16.11 -5.18 2.29
N ARG A 41 14.86 -5.39 2.75
CA ARG A 41 13.64 -5.35 1.93
C ARG A 41 12.56 -4.46 2.54
N PHE A 42 12.96 -3.60 3.48
CA PHE A 42 12.11 -2.63 4.16
C PHE A 42 12.68 -1.23 3.97
N ILE A 43 11.86 -0.28 3.51
CA ILE A 43 12.27 1.11 3.31
C ILE A 43 11.27 2.03 4.02
N ASN A 44 11.74 2.81 4.99
CA ASN A 44 10.97 3.96 5.49
C ASN A 44 11.42 5.21 4.73
N THR A 45 10.48 5.85 4.04
CA THR A 45 10.73 7.02 3.20
C THR A 45 10.42 8.35 3.90
N GLY A 46 10.01 8.32 5.17
CA GLY A 46 9.45 9.51 5.81
C GLY A 46 8.06 9.83 5.25
N SER A 47 7.52 11.01 5.56
CA SER A 47 6.28 11.51 4.93
C SER A 47 6.49 11.96 3.47
N ALA A 48 7.12 11.13 2.65
CA ALA A 48 7.47 11.40 1.25
C ALA A 48 6.84 10.37 0.29
N GLU A 49 5.52 10.32 0.25
CA GLU A 49 4.72 9.34 -0.51
C GLU A 49 5.02 9.36 -2.00
N PHE A 50 5.33 10.53 -2.57
CA PHE A 50 5.79 10.64 -3.95
C PHE A 50 7.08 9.84 -4.16
N SER A 51 8.09 10.05 -3.31
CA SER A 51 9.35 9.30 -3.37
C SER A 51 9.13 7.81 -3.08
N MET A 52 8.24 7.47 -2.14
CA MET A 52 7.89 6.09 -1.81
C MET A 52 7.37 5.33 -3.05
N VAL A 53 6.41 5.91 -3.76
CA VAL A 53 5.85 5.29 -4.97
C VAL A 53 6.89 5.30 -6.10
N GLY A 54 7.71 6.34 -6.22
CA GLY A 54 8.82 6.37 -7.20
C GLY A 54 9.84 5.25 -7.01
N ILE A 55 10.27 4.98 -5.77
CA ILE A 55 11.16 3.85 -5.45
C ILE A 55 10.46 2.53 -5.77
N ALA A 56 9.17 2.39 -5.43
CA ALA A 56 8.40 1.20 -5.73
C ALA A 56 8.28 0.94 -7.24
N ILE A 57 8.11 1.98 -8.06
CA ILE A 57 8.12 1.85 -9.53
C ILE A 57 9.44 1.25 -10.00
N GLY A 58 10.58 1.77 -9.54
CA GLY A 58 11.90 1.22 -9.89
C GLY A 58 12.07 -0.23 -9.44
N LEU A 59 11.67 -0.56 -8.21
CA LEU A 59 11.69 -1.94 -7.69
C LEU A 59 10.84 -2.88 -8.55
N ALA A 60 9.64 -2.45 -8.96
CA ALA A 60 8.76 -3.24 -9.81
C ALA A 60 9.38 -3.52 -11.19
N LEU A 61 10.03 -2.52 -11.79
CA LEU A 61 10.74 -2.66 -13.08
C LEU A 61 11.92 -3.63 -12.99
N GLU A 62 12.57 -3.71 -11.83
CA GLU A 62 13.63 -4.69 -11.51
C GLU A 62 13.09 -6.06 -11.05
N GLY A 63 11.82 -6.36 -11.33
CA GLY A 63 11.20 -7.66 -11.06
C GLY A 63 10.90 -7.92 -9.57
N LYS A 64 10.89 -6.89 -8.73
CA LYS A 64 10.43 -6.97 -7.34
C LYS A 64 8.91 -6.76 -7.24
N ILE A 65 8.36 -7.03 -6.06
CA ILE A 65 6.95 -6.92 -5.71
C ILE A 65 6.83 -5.91 -4.54
N PRO A 66 6.76 -4.60 -4.84
CA PRO A 66 6.79 -3.57 -3.82
C PRO A 66 5.40 -3.24 -3.28
N PHE A 67 5.27 -3.25 -1.96
CA PHE A 67 4.11 -2.77 -1.22
C PHE A 67 4.40 -1.39 -0.64
N CYS A 68 3.57 -0.39 -0.99
CA CYS A 68 3.62 0.95 -0.40
C CYS A 68 2.52 1.08 0.63
N TYR A 69 2.86 1.39 1.89
CA TYR A 69 1.91 1.54 2.97
C TYR A 69 1.89 2.98 3.53
N THR A 70 0.71 3.60 3.54
CA THR A 70 0.45 4.91 4.16
C THR A 70 -1.04 5.05 4.53
N ILE A 71 -1.43 6.18 5.14
CA ILE A 71 -2.85 6.52 5.35
C ILE A 71 -3.45 6.89 4.00
N THR A 72 -4.67 6.43 3.72
CA THR A 72 -5.27 6.45 2.39
C THR A 72 -5.22 7.81 1.67
N PRO A 73 -5.60 8.95 2.29
CA PRO A 73 -5.51 10.26 1.62
C PRO A 73 -4.09 10.70 1.29
N PHE A 74 -3.07 10.12 1.94
CA PHE A 74 -1.69 10.53 1.71
C PHE A 74 -1.18 10.06 0.35
N PHE A 75 -1.80 9.04 -0.25
CA PHE A 75 -1.54 8.69 -1.65
C PHE A 75 -1.87 9.84 -2.62
N TYR A 76 -2.70 10.81 -2.23
CA TYR A 76 -3.01 11.97 -3.08
C TYR A 76 -1.75 12.83 -3.32
N ARG A 77 -0.78 12.81 -2.39
CA ARG A 77 0.54 13.46 -2.57
C ARG A 77 1.37 12.80 -3.68
N ALA A 78 1.05 11.57 -4.07
CA ALA A 78 1.69 10.81 -5.13
C ALA A 78 0.79 10.67 -6.39
N PHE A 79 -0.33 11.41 -6.48
CA PHE A 79 -1.35 11.15 -7.50
C PHE A 79 -0.85 11.25 -8.94
N GLU A 80 0.08 12.17 -9.21
CA GLU A 80 0.66 12.34 -10.55
C GLU A 80 1.37 11.06 -11.03
N ILE A 81 2.27 10.49 -10.24
CA ILE A 81 2.98 9.25 -10.59
C ILE A 81 2.09 8.00 -10.48
N LEU A 82 1.05 8.03 -9.64
CA LEU A 82 0.04 6.98 -9.64
C LEU A 82 -0.69 6.92 -10.98
N ARG A 83 -1.09 8.08 -11.53
CA ARG A 83 -1.74 8.17 -12.82
C ARG A 83 -0.79 7.83 -13.97
N THR A 84 0.40 8.42 -13.98
CA THR A 84 1.34 8.32 -15.10
C THR A 84 1.98 6.94 -15.19
N TYR A 85 2.44 6.37 -14.08
CA TYR A 85 3.27 5.16 -14.09
C TYR A 85 2.55 3.93 -13.55
N VAL A 86 1.89 4.06 -12.40
CA VAL A 86 1.23 2.91 -11.79
C VAL A 86 0.01 2.50 -12.60
N ASP A 87 -0.83 3.45 -12.99
CA ASP A 87 -2.05 3.21 -13.75
C ASP A 87 -1.79 3.12 -15.27
N TYR A 88 -1.30 4.18 -15.91
CA TYR A 88 -1.18 4.22 -17.38
C TYR A 88 -0.14 3.22 -17.91
N GLU A 89 1.09 3.22 -17.39
CA GLU A 89 2.12 2.22 -17.74
C GLU A 89 1.86 0.85 -17.08
N ASN A 90 0.82 0.72 -16.26
CA ASN A 90 0.38 -0.51 -15.62
C ASN A 90 1.49 -1.22 -14.81
N ILE A 91 2.34 -0.43 -14.13
CA ILE A 91 3.49 -0.94 -13.38
C ILE A 91 3.06 -1.63 -12.06
N PRO A 92 3.61 -2.83 -11.75
CA PRO A 92 3.57 -3.65 -10.53
C PRO A 92 3.15 -3.21 -9.12
N VAL A 93 2.90 -1.94 -8.82
CA VAL A 93 2.97 -1.42 -7.44
C VAL A 93 1.72 -1.80 -6.63
N LYS A 94 1.93 -2.28 -5.41
CA LYS A 94 0.86 -2.66 -4.48
C LYS A 94 0.65 -1.55 -3.44
N LEU A 95 -0.39 -0.76 -3.63
CA LEU A 95 -0.76 0.36 -2.75
C LEU A 95 -1.63 -0.15 -1.60
N VAL A 96 -1.25 0.16 -0.38
CA VAL A 96 -1.92 -0.28 0.84
C VAL A 96 -2.34 0.95 1.64
N GLY A 97 -3.61 1.31 1.51
CA GLY A 97 -4.20 2.44 2.24
C GLY A 97 -4.70 2.00 3.61
N SER A 98 -4.27 2.70 4.64
CA SER A 98 -4.87 2.60 5.97
C SER A 98 -5.98 3.64 6.12
N GLY A 99 -7.12 3.18 6.63
CA GLY A 99 -8.31 4.00 6.87
C GLY A 99 -9.15 4.18 5.62
N ARG A 100 -10.45 4.27 5.81
CA ARG A 100 -11.43 4.65 4.80
C ARG A 100 -12.54 5.48 5.42
N ASP A 101 -13.29 6.19 4.60
CA ASP A 101 -14.40 7.02 5.06
C ASP A 101 -13.89 7.98 6.16
N THR A 102 -14.48 7.95 7.36
CA THR A 102 -14.10 8.81 8.49
C THR A 102 -13.31 8.06 9.59
N ASP A 103 -12.62 6.96 9.25
CA ASP A 103 -11.80 6.16 10.19
C ASP A 103 -10.78 6.99 11.01
N TYR A 104 -10.40 8.18 10.51
CA TYR A 104 -9.46 9.11 11.12
C TYR A 104 -10.10 10.46 11.50
N GLU A 105 -11.41 10.51 11.75
CA GLU A 105 -12.12 11.76 12.08
C GLU A 105 -11.48 12.56 13.23
N HIS A 106 -10.94 11.86 14.23
CA HIS A 106 -10.22 12.46 15.37
C HIS A 106 -8.93 13.20 14.98
N ASP A 107 -8.32 12.85 13.85
CA ASP A 107 -7.12 13.49 13.31
C ASP A 107 -7.47 14.62 12.30
N GLY A 108 -8.78 14.88 12.12
CA GLY A 108 -9.33 15.97 11.33
C GLY A 108 -9.55 15.63 9.84
N TYR A 109 -10.19 16.56 9.13
CA TYR A 109 -10.64 16.39 7.75
C TYR A 109 -9.52 15.96 6.78
N SER A 110 -8.28 16.37 7.02
CA SER A 110 -7.12 16.00 6.20
C SER A 110 -6.82 14.50 6.18
N HIS A 111 -7.34 13.73 7.14
CA HIS A 111 -7.15 12.28 7.23
C HIS A 111 -8.39 11.48 6.80
N ASN A 112 -9.51 12.14 6.50
CA ASN A 112 -10.70 11.49 5.99
C ASN A 112 -10.51 11.06 4.53
N ALA A 113 -11.05 9.89 4.20
CA ALA A 113 -10.92 9.24 2.91
C ALA A 113 -12.30 8.90 2.31
N GLU A 114 -13.30 9.77 2.48
CA GLU A 114 -14.66 9.55 1.96
C GLU A 114 -14.71 9.60 0.41
N ASP A 115 -13.76 10.31 -0.20
CA ASP A 115 -13.63 10.48 -1.63
C ASP A 115 -12.80 9.39 -2.32
N VAL A 116 -12.11 8.54 -1.55
CA VAL A 116 -11.14 7.56 -2.06
C VAL A 116 -11.69 6.67 -3.17
N LYS A 117 -12.95 6.21 -3.06
CA LYS A 117 -13.57 5.38 -4.11
C LYS A 117 -13.70 6.11 -5.43
N LYS A 118 -14.02 7.41 -5.38
CA LYS A 118 -14.13 8.25 -6.58
C LYS A 118 -12.74 8.53 -7.16
N VAL A 119 -11.78 8.90 -6.29
CA VAL A 119 -10.40 9.18 -6.70
C VAL A 119 -9.73 7.95 -7.31
N MET A 120 -9.75 6.81 -6.63
CA MET A 120 -9.19 5.57 -7.17
C MET A 120 -9.96 5.09 -8.41
N GLY A 121 -11.26 5.41 -8.50
CA GLY A 121 -12.09 5.15 -9.68
C GLY A 121 -11.62 5.86 -10.95
N THR A 122 -10.81 6.92 -10.85
CA THR A 122 -10.20 7.57 -12.03
C THR A 122 -8.95 6.86 -12.54
N LEU A 123 -8.51 5.78 -11.88
CA LEU A 123 -7.31 4.99 -12.19
C LEU A 123 -7.72 3.55 -12.56
N PRO A 124 -8.24 3.31 -13.78
CA PRO A 124 -8.96 2.10 -14.15
C PRO A 124 -8.09 0.83 -14.23
N ASN A 125 -6.77 0.94 -14.37
CA ASN A 125 -5.87 -0.22 -14.43
C ASN A 125 -5.48 -0.70 -13.02
N ILE A 126 -5.59 0.15 -12.01
CA ILE A 126 -5.32 -0.21 -10.61
C ILE A 126 -6.46 -1.08 -10.08
N VAL A 127 -6.17 -2.36 -9.83
CA VAL A 127 -7.16 -3.30 -9.27
C VAL A 127 -7.45 -2.95 -7.81
N GLN A 128 -8.71 -2.70 -7.49
CA GLN A 128 -9.12 -2.21 -6.17
C GLN A 128 -9.69 -3.32 -5.30
N TYR A 129 -9.23 -3.39 -4.05
CA TYR A 129 -9.66 -4.33 -3.02
C TYR A 129 -10.25 -3.58 -1.82
N TRP A 130 -11.50 -3.89 -1.47
CA TRP A 130 -12.25 -3.23 -0.40
C TRP A 130 -12.70 -4.26 0.65
N PRO A 131 -11.78 -4.86 1.44
CA PRO A 131 -12.12 -5.88 2.43
C PRO A 131 -13.12 -5.33 3.46
N LYS A 132 -14.15 -6.09 3.83
CA LYS A 132 -15.13 -5.69 4.86
C LYS A 132 -14.71 -6.14 6.25
N THR A 133 -14.04 -7.28 6.35
CA THR A 133 -13.48 -7.84 7.58
C THR A 133 -11.99 -8.15 7.43
N LYS A 134 -11.33 -8.54 8.53
CA LYS A 134 -9.91 -8.93 8.50
C LYS A 134 -9.69 -10.27 7.78
N GLU A 135 -10.73 -11.11 7.71
CA GLU A 135 -10.76 -12.39 7.01
C GLU A 135 -10.77 -12.20 5.47
N ASP A 136 -11.32 -11.08 4.98
CA ASP A 136 -11.37 -10.76 3.55
C ASP A 136 -10.01 -10.34 2.96
N ILE A 137 -8.99 -10.12 3.80
CA ILE A 137 -7.67 -9.66 3.35
C ILE A 137 -6.90 -10.82 2.71
N SER A 138 -6.60 -10.69 1.42
CA SER A 138 -5.75 -11.62 0.67
C SER A 138 -4.48 -10.95 0.16
N VAL A 139 -3.36 -11.16 0.85
CA VAL A 139 -2.03 -10.72 0.38
C VAL A 139 -1.58 -11.54 -0.82
N ILE A 140 -1.89 -12.84 -0.86
CA ILE A 140 -1.59 -13.73 -1.99
C ILE A 140 -2.18 -13.17 -3.29
N SER A 141 -3.44 -12.70 -3.27
CA SER A 141 -4.07 -12.08 -4.44
C SER A 141 -3.36 -10.81 -4.91
N LEU A 142 -2.72 -10.06 -4.01
CA LEU A 142 -1.91 -8.90 -4.34
C LEU A 142 -0.54 -9.31 -4.90
N VAL A 143 0.11 -10.32 -4.31
CA VAL A 143 1.44 -10.82 -4.70
C VAL A 143 1.43 -11.46 -6.08
N PHE A 144 0.45 -12.32 -6.38
CA PHE A 144 0.44 -13.11 -7.61
C PHE A 144 -0.22 -12.41 -8.80
N ASN A 145 -0.81 -11.23 -8.61
CA ASN A 145 -1.31 -10.45 -9.73
C ASN A 145 -0.16 -9.63 -10.36
N SER A 146 -0.10 -9.60 -11.69
CA SER A 146 0.86 -8.81 -12.47
C SER A 146 0.40 -7.37 -12.72
N LYS A 147 -0.62 -6.90 -12.01
CA LYS A 147 -1.23 -5.59 -12.17
C LYS A 147 -0.88 -4.66 -11.01
N PRO A 148 -0.95 -3.33 -11.19
CA PRO A 148 -1.03 -2.42 -10.06
C PRO A 148 -2.27 -2.75 -9.22
N SER A 149 -2.21 -2.52 -7.92
CA SER A 149 -3.33 -2.81 -7.02
C SER A 149 -3.42 -1.81 -5.89
N PHE A 150 -4.64 -1.55 -5.42
CA PHE A 150 -4.92 -0.77 -4.23
C PHE A 150 -5.79 -1.57 -3.28
N ILE A 151 -5.40 -1.68 -2.02
CA ILE A 151 -6.22 -2.26 -0.96
C ILE A 151 -6.51 -1.20 0.11
N SER A 152 -7.79 -1.02 0.42
CA SER A 152 -8.24 -0.10 1.47
C SER A 152 -8.55 -0.85 2.76
N LEU A 153 -7.65 -0.73 3.74
CA LEU A 153 -7.77 -1.37 5.05
C LEU A 153 -8.56 -0.49 6.01
N GLY A 154 -9.71 -0.98 6.49
CA GLY A 154 -10.45 -0.32 7.57
C GLY A 154 -9.66 -0.29 8.88
N ARG A 155 -9.86 0.77 9.68
CA ARG A 155 -9.25 0.87 11.01
C ARG A 155 -9.92 -0.05 12.05
N GLY A 156 -11.20 -0.37 11.83
CA GLY A 156 -11.99 -1.35 12.62
C GLY A 156 -11.41 -2.76 12.70
#